data_AF-A0A7T6BTH5-F1
#
_entry.id   AF-A0A7T6BTH5-F1
#
_cell.length_a   1.000
_cell.length_b   1.000
_cell.length_c   1.000
_cell.angle_alpha   90.00
_cell.angle_beta   90.00
_cell.angle_gamma   90.00
#
_symmetry.space_group_name_H-M   'P 1'
#
loop_
_entity.id
_entity.type
_entity.pdbx_description
1 polymer ?
#
loop_
_entity_poly.entity_id
_entity_poly.type
_entity_poly.pdbx_seq_one_letter_code
_entity_poly.pdbx_strand_id
1 'polypeptide(L)'
;MNWALAIATIFATLISPLLAVRVQKIIEKSSEKRNIKINIFTELMATRSAEARLSNEHVRALNMIDLAFYGDIKRSINKRTKSEKKVLDAWKEYFTHLCTHCPENESGSAIWNQNSDRLFVSLLSVMAEDIGYEFDRVHLQNAIYRPIAHGQMNLDNQKIRKGLASIFSGESALKMDVVSFPDAPDIHKSQEN
;
A
#
# COMPACT_ATOMS: atom_id res chain seq x y z
N MET A 1 18.93 -49.46 -44.25
CA MET A 1 18.03 -48.55 -43.49
C MET A 1 18.75 -48.15 -42.22
N ASN A 2 19.01 -46.86 -42.02
CA ASN A 2 19.94 -46.42 -40.97
C ASN A 2 19.21 -46.36 -39.62
N TRP A 3 19.16 -47.48 -38.90
CA TRP A 3 18.44 -47.66 -37.62
C TRP A 3 18.78 -46.57 -36.58
N ALA A 4 19.99 -46.01 -36.64
CA ALA A 4 20.40 -44.87 -35.83
C ALA A 4 19.49 -43.63 -36.03
N LEU A 5 19.09 -43.33 -37.26
CA LEU A 5 18.20 -42.20 -37.55
C LEU A 5 16.79 -42.42 -37.02
N ALA A 6 16.30 -43.67 -37.07
CA ALA A 6 14.98 -44.04 -36.53
C ALA A 6 14.96 -43.92 -35.01
N ILE A 7 16.00 -44.41 -34.33
CA ILE A 7 16.14 -44.28 -32.88
C ILE A 7 16.21 -42.80 -32.48
N ALA A 8 17.02 -41.99 -33.19
CA ALA A 8 17.17 -40.56 -32.90
C ALA A 8 15.85 -39.79 -33.08
N THR A 9 15.07 -40.07 -34.13
CA THR A 9 13.78 -39.42 -34.37
C THR A 9 12.74 -39.79 -33.31
N ILE A 10 12.67 -41.05 -32.88
CA ILE A 10 11.78 -41.47 -31.79
C ILE A 10 12.14 -40.72 -30.50
N PHE A 11 13.41 -40.70 -30.10
CA PHE A 11 13.83 -39.97 -28.91
C PHE A 11 13.56 -38.46 -29.01
N ALA A 12 13.82 -37.85 -30.17
CA ALA A 12 13.52 -36.43 -30.38
C ALA A 12 12.03 -36.13 -30.20
N THR A 13 11.15 -36.91 -30.84
CA THR A 13 9.68 -36.71 -30.73
C THR A 13 9.15 -36.90 -29.30
N LEU A 14 9.77 -37.77 -28.49
CA LEU A 14 9.40 -37.98 -27.09
C LEU A 14 9.98 -36.94 -26.13
N ILE A 15 11.20 -36.45 -26.38
CA ILE A 15 11.90 -35.51 -25.50
C ILE A 15 11.46 -34.06 -25.74
N SER A 16 11.06 -33.69 -26.97
CA SER A 16 10.65 -32.33 -27.32
C SER A 16 9.51 -31.80 -26.44
N PRO A 17 8.39 -32.52 -26.20
CA PRO A 17 7.32 -32.04 -25.30
C PRO A 17 7.79 -31.86 -23.85
N LEU A 18 8.66 -32.75 -23.35
CA LEU A 18 9.17 -32.67 -21.99
C LEU A 18 10.03 -31.42 -21.79
N LEU A 19 10.93 -31.11 -22.73
CA LEU A 19 11.75 -29.91 -22.67
C LEU A 19 10.90 -28.64 -22.78
N ALA A 20 9.91 -28.62 -23.68
CA ALA A 20 8.99 -27.50 -23.84
C ALA A 20 8.26 -27.18 -22.52
N VAL A 21 7.67 -28.19 -21.87
CA VAL A 21 6.97 -28.01 -20.59
C VAL A 21 7.92 -27.53 -19.48
N ARG A 22 9.15 -28.04 -19.43
CA ARG A 22 10.14 -27.61 -18.43
C ARG A 22 10.55 -26.15 -18.62
N VAL A 23 10.84 -25.74 -19.86
CA VAL A 23 11.16 -24.34 -20.19
C VAL A 23 9.98 -23.43 -19.86
N GLN A 24 8.77 -23.84 -20.28
CA GLN A 24 7.54 -23.12 -19.98
C GLN A 24 7.36 -22.90 -18.47
N LYS A 25 7.54 -23.95 -17.66
CA LYS A 25 7.35 -23.82 -16.20
C LYS A 25 8.39 -22.93 -15.54
N ILE A 26 9.62 -22.90 -16.06
CA ILE A 26 10.68 -22.01 -15.56
C ILE A 26 10.33 -20.55 -15.87
N ILE A 27 9.85 -20.26 -17.09
CA ILE A 27 9.42 -18.93 -17.51
C ILE A 27 8.23 -18.47 -16.66
N GLU A 28 7.22 -19.32 -16.47
CA GLU A 28 6.06 -19.04 -15.61
C GLU A 28 6.48 -18.66 -14.19
N LYS A 29 7.33 -19.48 -13.56
CA LYS A 29 7.80 -19.21 -12.19
C LYS A 29 8.55 -17.88 -12.09
N SER A 30 9.33 -17.53 -13.12
CA SER A 30 10.01 -16.24 -13.19
C SER A 30 9.02 -15.09 -13.36
N SER A 31 8.01 -15.28 -14.22
CA SER A 31 6.95 -14.30 -14.48
C SER A 31 6.07 -14.07 -13.25
N GLU A 32 5.69 -15.12 -12.50
CA GLU A 32 4.90 -15.03 -11.27
C GLU A 32 5.60 -14.16 -10.23
N LYS A 33 6.89 -14.39 -9.99
CA LYS A 33 7.70 -13.57 -9.07
C LYS A 33 7.76 -12.11 -9.49
N ARG A 34 7.99 -11.86 -10.79
CA ARG A 34 8.00 -10.51 -11.33
C ARG A 34 6.64 -9.84 -11.19
N ASN A 35 5.56 -10.56 -11.45
CA ASN A 35 4.19 -10.06 -11.34
C ASN A 35 3.82 -9.68 -9.90
N ILE A 36 4.26 -10.45 -8.89
CA ILE A 36 4.05 -10.07 -7.47
C ILE A 36 4.68 -8.71 -7.17
N LYS A 37 5.93 -8.49 -7.60
CA LYS A 37 6.63 -7.21 -7.41
C LYS A 37 5.93 -6.07 -8.15
N ILE A 38 5.51 -6.31 -9.39
CA ILE A 38 4.74 -5.34 -10.19
C ILE A 38 3.44 -4.98 -9.49
N ASN A 39 2.70 -5.95 -8.98
CA ASN A 39 1.42 -5.70 -8.31
C ASN A 39 1.61 -4.80 -7.07
N ILE A 40 2.63 -5.08 -6.25
CA ILE A 40 2.97 -4.26 -5.09
C ILE A 40 3.35 -2.84 -5.55
N PHE A 41 4.22 -2.72 -6.55
CA PHE A 41 4.61 -1.42 -7.09
C PHE A 41 3.41 -0.64 -7.64
N THR A 42 2.51 -1.29 -8.38
CA THR A 42 1.29 -0.69 -8.92
C THR A 42 0.37 -0.21 -7.81
N GLU A 43 0.18 -0.99 -6.74
CA GLU A 43 -0.65 -0.61 -5.60
C GLU A 43 -0.06 0.60 -4.84
N LEU A 44 1.26 0.60 -4.61
CA LEU A 44 1.96 1.75 -4.02
C LEU A 44 1.91 2.97 -4.93
N MET A 45 2.05 2.80 -6.24
CA MET A 45 1.94 3.88 -7.23
C MET A 45 0.53 4.43 -7.33
N ALA A 46 -0.51 3.60 -7.20
CA ALA A 46 -1.90 4.04 -7.21
C ALA A 46 -2.26 4.84 -5.95
N THR A 47 -1.65 4.49 -4.82
CA THR A 47 -1.90 5.10 -3.51
C THR A 47 -0.82 6.10 -3.08
N ARG A 48 0.02 6.57 -4.02
CA ARG A 48 1.23 7.35 -3.68
C ARG A 48 0.97 8.77 -3.16
N SER A 49 -0.23 9.32 -3.35
CA SER A 49 -0.64 10.60 -2.75
C SER A 49 -0.74 10.49 -1.22
N ALA A 50 -0.29 11.52 -0.49
CA ALA A 50 -0.25 11.52 0.98
C ALA A 50 -1.56 11.07 1.65
N GLU A 51 -2.72 11.54 1.17
CA GLU A 51 -4.04 11.17 1.72
C GLU A 51 -4.39 9.69 1.54
N ALA A 52 -3.93 9.07 0.45
CA ALA A 52 -4.23 7.67 0.12
C ALA A 52 -3.27 6.67 0.81
N ARG A 53 -2.17 7.14 1.42
CA ARG A 53 -1.20 6.26 2.08
C ARG A 53 -1.72 5.62 3.37
N LEU A 54 -2.83 6.12 3.91
CA LEU A 54 -3.52 5.52 5.06
C LEU A 54 -4.53 4.44 4.66
N SER A 55 -4.67 4.16 3.36
CA SER A 55 -5.55 3.08 2.88
C SER A 55 -5.01 1.70 3.25
N ASN A 56 -5.93 0.73 3.37
CA ASN A 56 -5.56 -0.66 3.67
C ASN A 56 -4.72 -1.26 2.55
N GLU A 57 -5.00 -0.88 1.31
CA GLU A 57 -4.28 -1.26 0.10
C GLU A 57 -2.81 -0.82 0.19
N HIS A 58 -2.58 0.44 0.56
CA HIS A 58 -1.22 0.95 0.73
C HIS A 58 -0.44 0.20 1.81
N VAL A 59 -1.03 0.04 3.00
CA VAL A 59 -0.39 -0.65 4.12
C VAL A 59 -0.13 -2.12 3.80
N ARG A 60 -1.08 -2.79 3.15
CA ARG A 60 -0.91 -4.17 2.67
C ARG A 60 0.26 -4.26 1.71
N ALA A 61 0.34 -3.39 0.72
CA ALA A 61 1.43 -3.40 -0.26
C ALA A 61 2.80 -3.21 0.41
N LEU A 62 2.92 -2.27 1.35
CA LEU A 62 4.14 -2.07 2.13
C LEU A 62 4.54 -3.33 2.92
N ASN A 63 3.58 -3.95 3.62
CA ASN A 63 3.83 -5.15 4.42
C ASN A 63 4.21 -6.38 3.58
N MET A 64 3.93 -6.36 2.27
CA MET A 64 4.31 -7.44 1.35
C MET A 64 5.74 -7.29 0.80
N ILE A 65 6.40 -6.15 0.99
CA ILE A 65 7.74 -5.88 0.43
C ILE A 65 8.76 -6.91 0.91
N ASP A 66 8.82 -7.17 2.22
CA ASP A 66 9.80 -8.11 2.79
C ASP A 66 9.67 -9.53 2.22
N LEU A 67 8.45 -9.95 1.89
CA LEU A 67 8.16 -11.25 1.28
C LEU A 67 8.47 -11.25 -0.23
N ALA A 68 8.05 -10.23 -0.96
CA ALA A 68 8.18 -10.17 -2.41
C ALA A 68 9.62 -9.96 -2.90
N PHE A 69 10.43 -9.26 -2.10
CA PHE A 69 11.84 -8.98 -2.40
C PHE A 69 12.79 -9.84 -1.57
N TYR A 70 12.28 -10.88 -0.89
CA TYR A 70 13.08 -11.75 -0.03
C TYR A 70 14.25 -12.40 -0.78
N GLY A 71 13.98 -12.89 -2.00
CA GLY A 71 14.90 -13.70 -2.82
C GLY A 71 14.53 -15.19 -2.84
N ASP A 72 15.34 -16.00 -3.52
CA ASP A 72 15.16 -17.45 -3.56
C ASP A 72 15.80 -18.14 -2.35
N ILE A 73 15.03 -18.98 -1.65
CA ILE A 73 15.56 -19.82 -0.57
C ILE A 73 16.08 -21.12 -1.18
N LYS A 74 17.39 -21.36 -1.11
CA LYS A 74 18.00 -22.63 -1.50
C LYS A 74 18.93 -23.12 -0.41
N ARG A 75 18.69 -24.35 0.09
CA ARG A 75 19.52 -25.01 1.12
C ARG A 75 19.76 -24.09 2.34
N SER A 76 18.70 -23.45 2.84
CA SER A 76 18.76 -22.48 3.95
C SER A 76 19.53 -21.18 3.70
N ILE A 77 20.04 -20.95 2.48
CA ILE A 77 20.71 -19.71 2.10
C ILE A 77 19.73 -18.88 1.27
N ASN A 78 19.55 -17.61 1.67
CA ASN A 78 18.75 -16.66 0.90
C ASN A 78 19.60 -16.11 -0.26
N LYS A 79 19.20 -16.43 -1.50
CA LYS A 79 19.82 -15.92 -2.72
C LYS A 79 18.99 -14.76 -3.26
N ARG A 80 19.45 -13.55 -2.96
CA ARG A 80 18.83 -12.29 -3.37
C ARG A 80 19.66 -11.58 -4.44
N THR A 81 19.01 -10.86 -5.35
CA THR A 81 19.70 -9.98 -6.30
C THR A 81 20.22 -8.70 -5.60
N LYS A 82 21.13 -7.97 -6.26
CA LYS A 82 21.60 -6.67 -5.75
C LYS A 82 20.47 -5.63 -5.71
N SER A 83 19.59 -5.65 -6.69
CA SER A 83 18.44 -4.73 -6.80
C SER A 83 17.38 -5.01 -5.73
N GLU A 84 17.03 -6.28 -5.48
CA GLU A 84 16.14 -6.67 -4.38
C GLU A 84 16.69 -6.23 -3.02
N LYS A 85 18.01 -6.33 -2.81
CA LYS A 85 18.64 -5.83 -1.58
C LYS A 85 18.45 -4.31 -1.44
N LYS A 86 18.67 -3.53 -2.50
CA LYS A 86 18.45 -2.07 -2.48
C LYS A 86 17.00 -1.71 -2.12
N VAL A 87 16.02 -2.46 -2.63
CA VAL A 87 14.61 -2.26 -2.30
C VAL A 87 14.37 -2.46 -0.80
N LEU A 88 14.87 -3.57 -0.24
CA LEU A 88 14.71 -3.86 1.19
C LEU A 88 15.44 -2.85 2.08
N ASP A 89 16.62 -2.39 1.67
CA ASP A 89 17.37 -1.38 2.42
C ASP A 89 16.62 -0.02 2.42
N ALA A 90 16.05 0.40 1.28
CA ALA A 90 15.22 1.60 1.19
C ALA A 90 13.88 1.46 1.94
N TRP A 91 13.27 0.27 1.90
CA TRP A 91 12.07 -0.03 2.69
C TRP A 91 12.36 0.09 4.17
N LYS A 92 13.47 -0.48 4.65
CA LYS A 92 13.87 -0.38 6.05
C LYS A 92 14.06 1.06 6.51
N GLU A 93 14.68 1.90 5.68
CA GLU A 93 14.86 3.33 5.97
C GLU A 93 13.50 4.03 6.09
N TYR A 94 12.61 3.82 5.11
CA TYR A 94 11.27 4.39 5.12
C TYR A 94 10.42 3.91 6.30
N PHE A 95 10.40 2.60 6.56
CA PHE A 95 9.70 1.98 7.69
C PHE A 95 10.19 2.54 9.02
N THR A 96 11.51 2.67 9.20
CA THR A 96 12.09 3.25 10.41
C THR A 96 11.57 4.67 10.63
N HIS A 97 11.51 5.49 9.58
CA HIS A 97 10.94 6.83 9.65
C HIS A 97 9.45 6.81 10.00
N LEU A 98 8.65 5.94 9.37
CA LEU A 98 7.21 5.80 9.67
C LEU A 98 6.94 5.40 11.13
N CYS A 99 7.85 4.64 11.75
CA CYS A 99 7.75 4.27 13.17
C CYS A 99 8.20 5.39 14.13
N THR A 100 8.72 6.51 13.64
CA THR A 100 9.04 7.66 14.49
C THR A 100 7.80 8.47 14.85
N HIS A 101 7.84 9.15 16.00
CA HIS A 101 6.77 10.04 16.42
C HIS A 101 6.71 11.28 15.49
N CYS A 102 5.53 11.53 14.92
CA CYS A 102 5.27 12.77 14.17
C CYS A 102 4.99 13.91 15.17
N PRO A 103 5.77 15.00 15.16
CA PRO A 103 5.54 16.13 16.06
C PRO A 103 4.15 16.75 15.88
N GLU A 104 3.53 17.17 16.97
CA GLU A 104 2.20 17.81 16.94
C GLU A 104 2.23 19.25 16.42
N ASN A 105 3.40 19.92 16.47
CA ASN A 105 3.53 21.26 15.94
C ASN A 105 3.52 21.26 14.40
N GLU A 106 2.91 22.27 13.81
CA GLU A 106 2.72 22.35 12.35
C GLU A 106 4.03 22.25 11.57
N SER A 107 5.05 23.02 11.98
CA SER A 107 6.36 23.01 11.32
C SER A 107 7.08 21.66 11.44
N GLY A 108 6.97 20.99 12.58
CA GLY A 108 7.60 19.68 12.78
C GLY A 108 6.88 18.58 12.01
N SER A 109 5.54 18.59 11.99
CA SER A 109 4.73 17.69 11.17
C SER A 109 5.03 17.86 9.68
N ALA A 110 5.17 19.10 9.19
CA ALA A 110 5.51 19.37 7.80
C ALA A 110 6.88 18.78 7.41
N ILE A 111 7.91 18.97 8.24
CA ILE A 111 9.25 18.41 8.02
C ILE A 111 9.21 16.88 8.06
N TRP A 112 8.47 16.31 9.01
CA TRP A 112 8.30 14.85 9.11
C TRP A 112 7.64 14.28 7.84
N ASN A 113 6.59 14.93 7.34
CA ASN A 113 5.89 14.53 6.12
C ASN A 113 6.79 14.67 4.87
N GLN A 114 7.56 15.75 4.77
CA GLN A 114 8.52 15.94 3.67
C GLN A 114 9.59 14.85 3.65
N ASN A 115 10.11 14.47 4.82
CA ASN A 115 11.06 13.36 4.94
C ASN A 115 10.41 12.02 4.58
N SER A 116 9.18 11.79 5.02
CA SER A 116 8.37 10.61 4.66
C SER A 116 8.21 10.52 3.14
N ASP A 117 7.84 11.62 2.47
CA ASP A 117 7.71 11.71 1.01
C ASP A 117 9.02 11.40 0.28
N ARG A 118 10.13 11.99 0.74
CA ARG A 118 11.45 11.77 0.15
C ARG A 118 11.85 10.29 0.22
N LEU A 119 11.66 9.66 1.38
CA LEU A 119 12.00 8.25 1.60
C LEU A 119 11.10 7.34 0.79
N PHE A 120 9.80 7.64 0.72
CA PHE A 120 8.85 6.87 -0.08
C PHE A 120 9.15 6.97 -1.58
N VAL A 121 9.47 8.15 -2.11
CA VAL A 121 9.89 8.31 -3.51
C VAL A 121 11.19 7.55 -3.78
N SER A 122 12.13 7.54 -2.82
CA SER A 122 13.36 6.75 -2.94
C SER A 122 13.07 5.25 -3.02
N LEU A 123 12.14 4.74 -2.20
CA LEU A 123 11.66 3.36 -2.26
C LEU A 123 11.03 3.03 -3.61
N LEU A 124 10.11 3.88 -4.11
CA LEU A 124 9.48 3.68 -5.43
C LEU A 124 10.51 3.67 -6.56
N SER A 125 11.52 4.55 -6.51
CA SER A 125 12.61 4.61 -7.49
C SER A 125 13.39 3.30 -7.56
N VAL A 126 13.81 2.74 -6.42
CA VAL A 126 14.57 1.48 -6.41
C VAL A 126 13.71 0.26 -6.75
N MET A 127 12.41 0.30 -6.44
CA MET A 127 11.46 -0.74 -6.87
C MET A 127 11.27 -0.74 -8.39
N ALA A 128 11.15 0.46 -8.99
CA ALA A 128 11.07 0.60 -10.45
C ALA A 128 12.33 0.03 -11.13
N GLU A 129 13.52 0.36 -10.62
CA GLU A 129 14.79 -0.19 -11.11
C GLU A 129 14.83 -1.73 -11.04
N ASP A 130 14.37 -2.36 -9.94
CA ASP A 130 14.33 -3.83 -9.80
C ASP A 130 13.39 -4.50 -10.81
N ILE A 131 12.25 -3.86 -11.10
CA ILE A 131 11.22 -4.39 -12.01
C ILE A 131 11.57 -4.15 -13.48
N GLY A 132 12.48 -3.20 -13.74
CA GLY A 132 12.92 -2.79 -15.08
C GLY A 132 12.09 -1.63 -15.66
N TYR A 133 11.48 -0.80 -14.83
CA TYR A 133 10.83 0.44 -15.24
C TYR A 133 11.77 1.64 -15.06
N GLU A 134 11.66 2.60 -15.97
CA GLU A 134 12.42 3.85 -15.91
C GLU A 134 11.49 4.99 -15.50
N PHE A 135 11.79 5.63 -14.38
CA PHE A 135 11.06 6.79 -13.88
C PHE A 135 12.05 7.83 -13.37
N ASP A 136 11.79 9.11 -13.69
CA ASP A 136 12.45 10.22 -13.02
C ASP A 136 11.86 10.41 -11.61
N ARG A 137 12.71 10.77 -10.64
CA ARG A 137 12.29 11.09 -9.27
C ARG A 137 11.27 12.23 -9.25
N VAL A 138 11.44 13.24 -10.11
CA VAL A 138 10.49 14.36 -10.22
C VAL A 138 9.12 13.84 -10.68
N HIS A 139 9.10 12.88 -11.61
CA HIS A 139 7.86 12.26 -12.06
C HIS A 139 7.18 11.46 -10.93
N LEU A 140 7.93 10.64 -10.20
CA LEU A 140 7.41 9.87 -9.06
C LEU A 140 6.81 10.78 -7.97
N GLN A 141 7.45 11.93 -7.74
CA GLN A 141 7.03 12.89 -6.72
C GLN A 141 5.82 13.74 -7.14
N ASN A 142 5.82 14.27 -8.38
CA ASN A 142 4.88 15.33 -8.78
C ASN A 142 3.78 14.87 -9.73
N ALA A 143 3.99 13.80 -10.50
CA ALA A 143 3.05 13.39 -11.55
C ALA A 143 1.89 12.55 -10.98
N ILE A 144 1.14 13.09 -10.02
CA ILE A 144 0.01 12.41 -9.37
C ILE A 144 -1.24 13.27 -9.52
N TYR A 145 -2.31 12.70 -10.07
CA TYR A 145 -3.61 13.35 -10.03
C TYR A 145 -4.22 13.18 -8.64
N ARG A 146 -4.47 14.30 -7.95
CA ARG A 146 -5.11 14.35 -6.64
C ARG A 146 -6.26 15.34 -6.66
N PRO A 147 -7.50 14.89 -6.91
CA PRO A 147 -8.69 15.73 -6.84
C PRO A 147 -8.82 16.43 -5.49
N ILE A 148 -9.02 17.74 -5.51
CA ILE A 148 -9.29 18.53 -4.30
C ILE A 148 -10.46 17.95 -3.51
N ALA A 149 -11.50 17.46 -4.20
CA ALA A 149 -12.68 16.86 -3.60
C ALA A 149 -12.34 15.65 -2.70
N HIS A 150 -11.38 14.79 -3.09
CA HIS A 150 -11.00 13.64 -2.27
C HIS A 150 -10.29 14.07 -0.97
N GLY A 151 -9.42 15.08 -1.04
CA GLY A 151 -8.79 15.66 0.14
C GLY A 151 -9.83 16.24 1.11
N GLN A 152 -10.81 16.99 0.58
CA GLN A 152 -11.88 17.57 1.38
C GLN A 152 -12.76 16.50 2.04
N MET A 153 -13.20 15.49 1.28
CA MET A 153 -14.00 14.38 1.82
C MET A 153 -13.26 13.63 2.94
N ASN A 154 -11.95 13.41 2.80
CA ASN A 154 -11.15 12.76 3.84
C ASN A 154 -11.06 13.60 5.11
N LEU A 155 -10.84 14.92 4.99
CA LEU A 155 -10.82 15.84 6.12
C LEU A 155 -12.18 15.88 6.83
N ASP A 156 -13.28 15.95 6.09
CA ASP A 156 -14.62 15.99 6.66
C ASP A 156 -14.97 14.68 7.37
N ASN A 157 -14.66 13.53 6.76
CA ASN A 157 -14.80 12.23 7.41
C ASN A 157 -13.98 12.14 8.70
N GLN A 158 -12.75 12.66 8.71
CA GLN A 158 -11.91 12.66 9.91
C GLN A 158 -12.52 13.54 11.03
N LYS A 159 -13.00 14.74 10.69
CA LYS A 159 -13.67 15.64 11.63
C LYS A 159 -14.92 14.99 12.23
N ILE A 160 -15.78 14.40 11.39
CA ILE A 160 -16.99 13.71 11.84
C ILE A 160 -16.63 12.56 12.78
N ARG A 161 -15.69 11.69 12.40
CA ARG A 161 -15.29 10.54 13.23
C ARG A 161 -14.74 10.97 14.59
N LYS A 162 -13.89 12.00 14.62
CA LYS A 162 -13.35 12.55 15.88
C LYS A 162 -14.44 13.19 16.73
N GLY A 163 -15.32 14.00 16.15
CA GLY A 163 -16.41 14.65 16.88
C GLY A 163 -17.43 13.66 17.44
N LEU A 164 -17.81 12.64 16.67
CA LEU A 164 -18.69 11.58 17.17
C LEU A 164 -18.02 10.75 18.27
N ALA A 165 -16.73 10.42 18.10
CA ALA A 165 -15.98 9.72 19.14
C ALA A 165 -15.94 10.51 20.45
N SER A 166 -15.69 11.83 20.40
CA SER A 166 -15.65 12.67 21.60
C SER A 166 -17.01 12.84 22.27
N ILE A 167 -18.10 12.83 21.49
CA ILE A 167 -19.46 12.83 22.04
C ILE A 167 -19.75 11.50 22.76
N PHE A 168 -19.46 10.36 22.12
CA PHE A 168 -19.76 9.05 22.69
C PHE A 168 -18.82 8.63 23.83
N SER A 169 -17.60 9.17 23.89
CA SER A 169 -16.68 8.99 25.03
C SER A 169 -17.01 9.90 26.22
N GLY A 170 -17.91 10.88 26.05
CA GLY A 170 -18.26 11.85 27.09
C GLY A 170 -17.25 13.01 27.22
N GLU A 171 -16.27 13.11 26.32
CA GLU A 171 -15.30 14.22 26.26
C GLU A 171 -15.93 15.52 25.74
N SER A 172 -17.06 15.45 25.02
CA SER A 172 -17.75 16.62 24.46
C SER A 172 -19.28 16.46 24.53
N ALA A 173 -19.99 17.55 24.79
CA ALA A 173 -21.46 17.56 24.74
C ALA A 173 -21.98 17.88 23.33
N LEU A 174 -23.06 17.22 22.92
CA LEU A 174 -23.79 17.59 21.70
C LEU A 174 -24.58 18.88 21.96
N LYS A 175 -24.25 19.95 21.23
CA LYS A 175 -25.03 21.19 21.29
C LYS A 175 -26.44 20.93 20.78
N MET A 176 -27.44 21.25 21.59
CA MET A 176 -28.86 21.15 21.25
C MET A 176 -29.55 22.46 21.60
N ASP A 177 -30.32 23.00 20.65
CA ASP A 177 -31.19 24.15 20.89
C ASP A 177 -32.63 23.62 21.07
N VAL A 178 -33.28 23.97 22.18
CA VAL A 178 -34.65 23.54 22.48
C VAL A 178 -35.62 24.39 21.66
N VAL A 179 -36.35 23.78 20.72
CA VAL A 179 -37.28 24.49 19.82
C VAL A 179 -38.65 24.71 20.48
N SER A 180 -39.12 23.77 21.30
CA SER A 180 -40.34 23.91 22.10
C SER A 180 -40.39 22.85 23.19
N PHE A 181 -40.99 23.17 24.33
CA PHE A 181 -41.40 22.16 25.31
C PHE A 181 -42.79 21.63 24.94
N PRO A 182 -43.10 20.35 25.20
CA PRO A 182 -44.47 19.85 25.08
C PRO A 182 -45.37 20.66 26.01
N ASP A 183 -46.48 21.20 25.50
CA ASP A 183 -47.46 21.93 26.31
C ASP A 183 -47.92 21.03 27.47
N ALA A 184 -47.65 21.47 28.70
CA ALA A 184 -48.14 20.78 29.89
C ALA A 184 -49.66 20.93 29.92
N PRO A 185 -50.45 19.85 30.01
CA PRO A 185 -51.90 19.97 30.21
C PRO A 185 -52.17 20.73 31.53
N ASP A 186 -53.02 21.74 31.44
CA ASP A 186 -53.38 22.69 32.49
C ASP A 186 -53.43 22.10 33.90
N ILE A 187 -52.47 22.47 34.75
CA ILE A 187 -52.43 22.15 36.20
C ILE A 187 -53.40 23.08 36.99
N HIS A 188 -54.25 23.86 36.31
CA HIS A 188 -55.24 24.75 36.93
C HIS A 188 -56.59 24.08 37.18
N LYS A 189 -56.64 22.97 37.94
CA LYS A 189 -57.92 22.44 38.48
C LYS A 189 -57.87 21.90 39.91
N SER A 190 -56.79 22.07 40.67
CA SER A 190 -56.66 21.48 42.02
C SER A 190 -56.68 22.48 43.18
N GLN A 191 -57.16 23.72 42.98
CA GLN A 191 -57.35 24.70 44.07
C GLN A 191 -58.80 25.18 44.21
N GLU A 192 -59.76 24.26 44.08
CA GLU A 192 -61.11 24.45 44.62
C GLU A 192 -61.47 23.22 45.45
N ASN A 193 -61.15 23.27 46.75
CA ASN A 193 -61.91 22.72 47.87
C ASN A 193 -61.23 23.11 49.20
#